data_AF-A0A938XN97-F1
#
_entry.id   AF-A0A938XN97-F1
#
_cell.length_a   1.000
_cell.length_b   1.000
_cell.length_c   1.000
_cell.angle_alpha   90.00
_cell.angle_beta   90.00
_cell.angle_gamma   90.00
#
_symmetry.space_group_name_H-M   'P 1'
#
loop_
_entity.id
_entity.type
_entity.pdbx_description
1 polymer ?
#
loop_
_entity_poly.entity_id
_entity_poly.type
_entity_poly.pdbx_seq_one_letter_code
_entity_poly.pdbx_strand_id
1 'polypeptide(L)'
;MADYDIEKVKRLSKAPKTDYFKNPNKKQKQKKQKKKTTTSFWDVPSQYTTDDNSDLNYDYLELEKKLKVATKQWGVENISKQIIELIKNYYHKFKQDNPNNNNFTLLETFYPLAETALKKGYQQTQNVLPPLPQDIKKLILATYSQSIEKLKVWRENKLSQIQEETTEKTVEPPPVEKLSKDISNLMIEQGIYLEEQKVHHPIINTKR
;
A
#
# COMPACT_ATOMS: atom_id res chain seq x y z
N MET A 1 17.88 1.55 -34.75
CA MET A 1 17.78 2.23 -33.45
C MET A 1 16.31 2.52 -33.25
N ALA A 2 15.66 1.84 -32.30
CA ALA A 2 14.21 1.96 -32.10
C ALA A 2 13.93 2.92 -30.93
N ASP A 3 13.29 4.04 -31.25
CA ASP A 3 12.72 4.98 -30.31
C ASP A 3 11.56 4.33 -29.55
N TYR A 4 11.66 4.26 -28.23
CA TYR A 4 10.56 3.81 -27.38
C TYR A 4 9.74 5.03 -26.94
N ASP A 5 8.51 5.08 -27.46
CA ASP A 5 7.44 6.02 -27.12
C ASP A 5 7.16 6.08 -25.60
N ILE A 6 7.60 7.16 -24.95
CA ILE A 6 7.32 7.50 -23.55
C ILE A 6 5.93 8.18 -23.39
N GLU A 7 5.11 8.26 -24.44
CA GLU A 7 3.84 9.02 -24.40
C GLU A 7 2.62 8.26 -23.87
N LYS A 8 2.69 6.95 -23.61
CA LYS A 8 1.50 6.15 -23.22
C LYS A 8 1.11 6.15 -21.74
N VAL A 9 1.86 6.82 -20.86
CA VAL A 9 1.55 6.84 -19.40
C VAL A 9 0.88 8.17 -18.95
N LYS A 10 0.60 9.10 -19.87
CA LYS A 10 0.16 10.47 -19.52
C LYS A 10 -1.36 10.75 -19.61
N ARG A 11 -2.22 9.74 -19.68
CA ARG A 11 -3.68 9.93 -19.79
C ARG A 11 -4.46 9.14 -18.73
N LEU A 12 -4.34 9.50 -17.45
CA LEU A 12 -5.29 9.04 -16.42
C LEU A 12 -5.50 10.03 -15.25
N SER A 13 -5.15 11.31 -15.41
CA SER A 13 -5.41 12.32 -14.37
C SER A 13 -5.96 13.63 -14.95
N LYS A 14 -7.17 13.56 -15.50
CA LYS A 14 -8.08 14.71 -15.56
C LYS A 14 -9.27 14.40 -14.65
N ALA A 15 -9.06 14.55 -13.34
CA ALA A 15 -10.18 14.64 -12.40
C ALA A 15 -10.77 16.06 -12.50
N PRO A 16 -12.11 16.21 -12.53
CA PRO A 16 -12.75 17.52 -12.52
C PRO A 16 -12.55 18.20 -11.16
N LYS A 17 -12.22 19.48 -11.17
CA LYS A 17 -12.20 20.34 -9.98
C LYS A 17 -13.64 20.53 -9.50
N THR A 18 -13.94 20.07 -8.28
CA THR A 18 -15.10 20.52 -7.52
C THR A 18 -14.62 21.37 -6.36
N ASP A 19 -14.84 22.68 -6.49
CA ASP A 19 -14.76 23.65 -5.40
C ASP A 19 -15.92 23.42 -4.44
N TYR A 20 -15.64 22.99 -3.20
CA TYR A 20 -16.62 23.10 -2.12
C TYR A 20 -15.95 23.44 -0.78
N PHE A 21 -16.46 24.55 -0.21
CA PHE A 21 -16.36 25.06 1.17
C PHE A 21 -15.08 25.78 1.63
N LYS A 22 -15.11 27.11 1.42
CA LYS A 22 -14.67 28.10 2.41
C LYS A 22 -15.65 28.11 3.60
N ASN A 23 -15.16 27.96 4.83
CA ASN A 23 -15.49 28.93 5.87
C ASN A 23 -14.44 28.95 7.01
N PRO A 24 -14.08 30.12 7.54
CA PRO A 24 -13.05 30.28 8.55
C PRO A 24 -13.65 30.25 9.95
N ASN A 25 -12.98 29.62 10.90
CA ASN A 25 -13.07 30.06 12.29
C ASN A 25 -11.76 29.77 13.05
N LYS A 26 -10.92 30.81 13.07
CA LYS A 26 -9.83 30.99 14.02
C LYS A 26 -10.43 31.11 15.43
N LYS A 27 -10.03 30.25 16.37
CA LYS A 27 -9.73 30.69 17.75
C LYS A 27 -8.52 29.91 18.27
N GLN A 28 -7.43 30.67 18.45
CA GLN A 28 -6.24 30.30 19.20
C GLN A 28 -6.58 29.95 20.66
N LYS A 29 -5.80 29.04 21.24
CA LYS A 29 -5.29 29.18 22.61
C LYS A 29 -4.02 28.33 22.78
N GLN A 30 -2.89 29.00 22.83
CA GLN A 30 -1.63 28.48 23.36
C GLN A 30 -1.72 28.38 24.89
N LYS A 31 -1.19 27.31 25.49
CA LYS A 31 -0.51 27.38 26.79
C LYS A 31 0.56 26.29 26.91
N LYS A 32 1.78 26.79 27.14
CA LYS A 32 3.07 26.19 27.52
C LYS A 32 2.99 24.91 28.38
N GLN A 33 3.91 23.96 28.15
CA GLN A 33 5.04 23.72 29.07
C GLN A 33 6.17 22.89 28.42
N LYS A 34 7.40 23.28 28.78
CA LYS A 34 8.68 22.65 28.41
C LYS A 34 8.85 21.32 29.17
N LYS A 35 9.37 20.29 28.49
CA LYS A 35 10.50 19.48 28.98
C LYS A 35 11.22 18.89 27.76
N LYS A 36 12.53 19.12 27.71
CA LYS A 36 13.45 18.49 26.75
C LYS A 36 13.57 17.03 27.13
N THR A 37 13.20 16.13 26.23
CA THR A 37 13.69 14.76 26.20
C THR A 37 14.19 14.50 24.79
N THR A 38 15.43 14.02 24.72
CA THR A 38 16.15 13.58 23.53
C THR A 38 15.27 12.63 22.73
N THR A 39 14.80 13.10 21.58
CA THR A 39 14.00 12.31 20.64
C THR A 39 14.97 11.40 19.89
N SER A 40 15.05 10.15 20.32
CA SER A 40 15.51 9.05 19.48
C SER A 40 14.63 9.02 18.22
N PHE A 41 15.26 8.85 17.07
CA PHE A 41 14.71 8.88 15.70
C PHE A 41 13.64 7.80 15.40
N TRP A 42 13.05 7.16 16.42
CA TRP A 42 12.21 5.97 16.29
C TRP A 42 11.02 5.89 17.28
N ASP A 43 10.49 7.00 17.77
CA ASP A 43 9.24 6.98 18.55
C ASP A 43 8.01 7.12 17.64
N VAL A 44 7.60 6.01 17.04
CA VAL A 44 6.23 5.84 16.52
C VAL A 44 5.34 5.49 17.71
N PRO A 45 4.27 6.24 18.01
CA PRO A 45 3.41 5.95 19.16
C PRO A 45 2.85 4.52 19.08
N SER A 46 3.07 3.72 20.13
CA SER A 46 2.63 2.32 20.26
C SER A 46 1.10 2.15 20.43
N GLN A 47 0.31 3.13 19.98
CA GLN A 47 -1.14 3.19 20.19
C GLN A 47 -1.93 2.50 19.06
N TYR A 48 -1.24 1.83 18.13
CA TYR A 48 -1.83 1.12 17.00
C TYR A 48 -1.29 -0.32 16.89
N THR A 49 -0.88 -0.93 18.01
CA THR A 49 -0.98 -2.39 18.13
C THR A 49 -2.43 -2.71 18.46
N THR A 50 -3.29 -2.69 17.43
CA THR A 50 -4.60 -3.34 17.53
C THR A 50 -4.34 -4.84 17.57
N ASP A 51 -4.51 -5.40 18.77
CA ASP A 51 -4.64 -6.82 19.07
C ASP A 51 -5.92 -7.42 18.43
N ASP A 52 -6.02 -7.38 17.11
CA ASP A 52 -7.07 -8.04 16.32
C ASP A 52 -6.43 -8.89 15.20
N ASN A 53 -5.32 -9.56 15.51
CA ASN A 53 -4.69 -10.56 14.62
C ASN A 53 -5.26 -11.99 14.82
N SER A 54 -6.35 -12.14 15.57
CA SER A 54 -6.91 -13.45 15.95
C SER A 54 -7.69 -14.17 14.84
N ASP A 55 -7.94 -13.54 13.68
CA ASP A 55 -8.60 -14.18 12.53
C ASP A 55 -7.78 -14.07 11.23
N LEU A 56 -6.48 -14.39 11.22
CA LEU A 56 -5.71 -14.37 9.97
C LEU A 56 -5.97 -15.57 9.04
N ASN A 57 -6.94 -16.43 9.36
CA ASN A 57 -7.38 -17.54 8.52
C ASN A 57 -8.76 -17.27 7.91
N TYR A 58 -8.93 -16.11 7.26
CA TYR A 58 -10.11 -15.80 6.45
C TYR A 58 -9.95 -16.39 5.05
N ASP A 59 -10.90 -17.23 4.61
CA ASP A 59 -11.01 -17.61 3.20
C ASP A 59 -11.56 -16.42 2.39
N TYR A 60 -10.66 -15.56 1.92
CA TYR A 60 -11.04 -14.44 1.05
C TYR A 60 -11.69 -14.91 -0.26
N LEU A 61 -11.51 -16.17 -0.68
CA LEU A 61 -12.18 -16.71 -1.87
C LEU A 61 -13.68 -16.85 -1.64
N GLU A 62 -14.11 -17.21 -0.43
CA GLU A 62 -15.54 -17.22 -0.09
C GLU A 62 -16.13 -15.81 -0.11
N LEU A 63 -15.40 -14.81 0.40
CA LEU A 63 -15.82 -13.42 0.35
C LEU A 63 -15.90 -12.90 -1.09
N GLU A 64 -14.92 -13.23 -1.94
CA GLU A 64 -14.95 -12.88 -3.36
C GLU A 64 -16.14 -13.50 -4.10
N LYS A 65 -16.45 -14.77 -3.81
CA LYS A 65 -17.65 -15.45 -4.35
C LYS A 65 -18.93 -14.78 -3.86
N LYS A 66 -19.05 -14.50 -2.56
CA LYS A 66 -20.21 -13.84 -1.94
C LYS A 66 -20.46 -12.46 -2.56
N LEU A 67 -19.40 -11.69 -2.79
CA LEU A 67 -19.47 -10.35 -3.35
C LEU A 67 -19.46 -10.33 -4.88
N LYS A 68 -19.40 -11.50 -5.54
CA LYS A 68 -19.32 -11.64 -7.01
C LYS A 68 -18.20 -10.77 -7.60
N VAL A 69 -17.05 -10.75 -6.94
CA VAL A 69 -15.90 -9.94 -7.34
C VAL A 69 -15.39 -10.43 -8.70
N ALA A 70 -15.06 -9.49 -9.58
CA ALA A 70 -14.29 -9.79 -10.79
C ALA A 70 -12.85 -10.15 -10.40
N THR A 71 -12.63 -11.38 -9.92
CA THR A 71 -11.38 -11.84 -9.27
C THR A 71 -10.13 -11.61 -10.10
N LYS A 72 -10.25 -11.71 -11.43
CA LYS A 72 -9.14 -11.46 -12.38
C LYS A 72 -8.69 -10.00 -12.44
N GLN A 73 -9.50 -9.05 -11.99
CA GLN A 73 -9.20 -7.62 -12.04
C GLN A 73 -9.08 -7.04 -10.63
N TRP A 74 -10.06 -7.30 -9.78
CA TRP A 74 -10.21 -6.64 -8.47
C TRP A 74 -10.10 -7.61 -7.29
N GLY A 75 -9.81 -8.89 -7.55
CA GLY A 75 -9.57 -9.87 -6.52
C GLY A 75 -8.25 -9.63 -5.76
N VAL A 76 -8.19 -10.16 -4.55
CA VAL A 76 -7.06 -10.13 -3.63
C VAL A 76 -5.77 -10.59 -4.31
N GLU A 77 -5.83 -11.71 -5.04
CA GLU A 77 -4.66 -12.26 -5.73
C GLU A 77 -4.14 -11.32 -6.83
N ASN A 78 -5.03 -10.70 -7.60
CA ASN A 78 -4.64 -9.82 -8.69
C ASN A 78 -4.08 -8.49 -8.18
N ILE A 79 -4.76 -7.85 -7.23
CA ILE A 79 -4.31 -6.56 -6.69
C ILE A 79 -3.01 -6.73 -5.91
N SER A 80 -2.87 -7.79 -5.09
CA SER A 80 -1.61 -8.07 -4.40
C SER A 80 -0.46 -8.35 -5.38
N LYS A 81 -0.71 -9.01 -6.52
CA LYS A 81 0.29 -9.18 -7.58
C LYS A 81 0.72 -7.83 -8.17
N GLN A 82 -0.22 -6.93 -8.49
CA GLN A 82 0.08 -5.60 -9.01
C GLN A 82 0.90 -4.77 -8.02
N ILE A 83 0.56 -4.81 -6.73
CA ILE A 83 1.30 -4.15 -5.66
C ILE A 83 2.76 -4.66 -5.62
N ILE A 84 2.98 -5.97 -5.74
CA ILE A 84 4.32 -6.55 -5.75
C ILE A 84 5.10 -6.17 -7.01
N GLU A 85 4.45 -6.12 -8.18
CA GLU A 85 5.08 -5.64 -9.41
C GLU A 85 5.49 -4.16 -9.29
N LEU A 86 4.65 -3.33 -8.69
CA LEU A 86 4.98 -1.94 -8.37
C LEU A 86 6.21 -1.86 -7.46
N ILE A 87 6.25 -2.61 -6.36
CA ILE A 87 7.41 -2.63 -5.44
C ILE A 87 8.69 -3.08 -6.16
N LYS A 88 8.61 -4.11 -7.01
CA LYS A 88 9.74 -4.58 -7.82
C LYS A 88 10.26 -3.50 -8.78
N ASN A 89 9.38 -2.71 -9.38
CA ASN A 89 9.76 -1.60 -10.25
C ASN A 89 10.50 -0.50 -9.46
N TYR A 90 10.03 -0.20 -8.25
CA TYR A 90 10.72 0.73 -7.35
C TYR A 90 12.10 0.21 -6.93
N TYR A 91 12.21 -1.09 -6.62
CA TYR A 91 13.50 -1.72 -6.32
C TYR A 91 14.45 -1.66 -7.52
N HIS A 92 13.96 -1.95 -8.72
CA HIS A 92 14.77 -1.88 -9.94
C HIS A 92 15.32 -0.47 -10.15
N LYS A 93 14.47 0.55 -9.99
CA LYS A 93 14.90 1.94 -10.07
C LYS A 93 15.92 2.28 -8.98
N PHE A 94 15.65 1.88 -7.74
CA PHE A 94 16.58 2.10 -6.63
C PHE A 94 17.96 1.49 -6.88
N LYS A 95 18.01 0.28 -7.46
CA LYS A 95 19.26 -0.36 -7.89
C LYS A 95 19.97 0.41 -9.01
N GLN A 96 19.22 0.94 -10.00
CA GLN A 96 19.79 1.76 -11.07
C GLN A 96 20.38 3.08 -10.56
N ASP A 97 19.73 3.70 -9.57
CA ASP A 97 20.20 4.93 -8.94
C ASP A 97 21.42 4.69 -8.03
N ASN A 98 21.73 3.42 -7.71
CA ASN A 98 22.79 3.01 -6.78
C ASN A 98 23.70 1.89 -7.36
N PRO A 99 24.32 2.08 -8.54
CA PRO A 99 24.98 1.01 -9.29
C PRO A 99 26.25 0.45 -8.62
N ASN A 100 26.82 1.19 -7.67
CA ASN A 100 28.09 0.84 -7.01
C ASN A 100 27.91 0.02 -5.72
N ASN A 101 26.67 -0.30 -5.35
CA ASN A 101 26.36 -1.07 -4.15
C ASN A 101 26.08 -2.53 -4.51
N ASN A 102 26.46 -3.45 -3.63
CA ASN A 102 26.16 -4.86 -3.82
C ASN A 102 24.63 -5.09 -3.76
N ASN A 103 24.16 -6.20 -4.34
CA ASN A 103 22.73 -6.50 -4.36
C ASN A 103 22.16 -6.78 -2.96
N PHE A 104 22.98 -7.27 -2.03
CA PHE A 104 22.57 -7.61 -0.67
C PHE A 104 22.19 -6.35 0.12
N THR A 105 23.10 -5.38 0.22
CA THR A 105 22.91 -4.09 0.89
C THR A 105 21.76 -3.31 0.26
N LEU A 106 21.61 -3.33 -1.06
CA LEU A 106 20.47 -2.72 -1.74
C LEU A 106 19.15 -3.36 -1.30
N LEU A 107 19.09 -4.68 -1.25
CA LEU A 107 17.88 -5.40 -0.83
C LEU A 107 17.56 -5.17 0.64
N GLU A 108 18.54 -5.28 1.53
CA GLU A 108 18.37 -5.07 2.98
C GLU A 108 18.01 -3.62 3.32
N THR A 109 18.50 -2.64 2.54
CA THR A 109 18.10 -1.24 2.70
C THR A 109 16.68 -1.01 2.19
N PHE A 110 16.32 -1.60 1.05
CA PHE A 110 15.04 -1.36 0.40
C PHE A 110 13.86 -2.08 1.08
N TYR A 111 14.06 -3.31 1.52
CA TYR A 111 12.98 -4.18 1.98
C TYR A 111 12.18 -3.58 3.18
N PRO A 112 12.80 -3.09 4.26
CA PRO A 112 12.07 -2.48 5.38
C PRO A 112 11.28 -1.23 4.95
N LEU A 113 11.77 -0.51 3.94
CA LEU A 113 11.09 0.66 3.37
C LEU A 113 9.86 0.25 2.56
N ALA A 114 9.94 -0.86 1.82
CA ALA A 114 8.81 -1.43 1.11
C ALA A 114 7.73 -1.95 2.07
N GLU A 115 8.12 -2.62 3.16
CA GLU A 115 7.18 -3.02 4.23
C GLU A 115 6.49 -1.80 4.87
N THR A 116 7.28 -0.77 5.17
CA THR A 116 6.75 0.49 5.71
C THR A 116 5.79 1.16 4.73
N ALA A 117 6.13 1.15 3.44
CA ALA A 117 5.28 1.71 2.40
C ALA A 117 3.96 0.94 2.24
N LEU A 118 3.98 -0.39 2.30
CA LEU A 118 2.76 -1.23 2.32
C LEU A 118 1.86 -0.87 3.49
N LYS A 119 2.42 -0.83 4.70
CA LYS A 119 1.66 -0.48 5.92
C LYS A 119 1.06 0.92 5.82
N LYS A 120 1.85 1.91 5.41
CA LYS A 120 1.37 3.29 5.20
C LYS A 120 0.31 3.36 4.10
N GLY A 121 0.47 2.63 3.00
CA GLY A 121 -0.49 2.59 1.89
C GLY A 121 -1.84 2.02 2.32
N TYR A 122 -1.83 0.94 3.12
CA TYR A 122 -3.05 0.40 3.72
C TYR A 122 -3.72 1.41 4.68
N GLN A 123 -2.95 2.07 5.56
CA GLN A 123 -3.48 3.11 6.46
C GLN A 123 -4.09 4.29 5.70
N GLN A 124 -3.41 4.76 4.64
CA GLN A 124 -3.91 5.81 3.76
C GLN A 124 -5.23 5.40 3.09
N THR A 125 -5.33 4.14 2.65
CA THR A 125 -6.56 3.58 2.07
C THR A 125 -7.73 3.64 3.05
N GLN A 126 -7.52 3.22 4.30
CA GLN A 126 -8.54 3.26 5.34
C GLN A 126 -9.00 4.69 5.68
N ASN A 127 -8.11 5.68 5.53
CA ASN A 127 -8.41 7.08 5.82
C ASN A 127 -9.14 7.80 4.67
N VAL A 128 -8.95 7.34 3.43
CA VAL A 128 -9.52 7.97 2.23
C VAL A 128 -10.89 7.39 1.89
N LEU A 129 -11.06 6.08 2.04
CA LEU A 129 -12.32 5.43 1.71
C LEU A 129 -13.43 5.85 2.69
N PRO A 130 -14.67 6.03 2.22
CA PRO A 130 -15.82 6.24 3.09
C PRO A 130 -16.04 5.00 3.99
N PRO A 131 -16.94 5.06 4.98
CA PRO A 131 -17.28 3.90 5.81
C PRO A 131 -17.75 2.70 4.96
N LEU A 132 -16.84 1.78 4.68
CA LEU A 132 -17.12 0.60 3.87
C LEU A 132 -17.81 -0.52 4.66
N PRO A 133 -18.63 -1.37 3.99
CA PRO A 133 -19.11 -2.63 4.53
C PRO A 133 -17.97 -3.53 5.03
N GLN A 134 -18.24 -4.27 6.11
CA GLN A 134 -17.23 -5.13 6.75
C GLN A 134 -16.59 -6.15 5.78
N ASP A 135 -17.37 -6.74 4.88
CA ASP A 135 -16.85 -7.70 3.88
C ASP A 135 -15.81 -7.05 2.93
N ILE A 136 -16.03 -5.79 2.54
CA ILE A 136 -15.10 -5.07 1.66
C ILE A 136 -13.83 -4.70 2.44
N LYS A 137 -13.98 -4.25 3.69
CA LYS A 137 -12.83 -4.01 4.58
C LYS A 137 -11.98 -5.27 4.76
N LYS A 138 -12.61 -6.44 4.93
CA LYS A 138 -11.93 -7.73 5.00
C LYS A 138 -11.17 -8.07 3.71
N LEU A 139 -11.72 -7.78 2.53
CA LEU A 139 -11.01 -7.99 1.26
C LEU A 139 -9.81 -7.05 1.08
N ILE A 140 -9.93 -5.78 1.47
CA ILE A 140 -8.81 -4.83 1.44
C ILE A 140 -7.71 -5.28 2.43
N LEU A 141 -8.10 -5.71 3.63
CA LEU A 141 -7.16 -6.28 4.61
C LEU A 141 -6.48 -7.55 4.07
N ALA A 142 -7.23 -8.45 3.45
CA ALA A 142 -6.67 -9.65 2.81
C ALA A 142 -5.67 -9.29 1.70
N THR A 143 -5.97 -8.26 0.90
CA THR A 143 -5.06 -7.73 -0.13
C THR A 143 -3.76 -7.22 0.48
N TYR A 144 -3.83 -6.47 1.59
CA TYR A 144 -2.66 -6.04 2.33
C TYR A 144 -1.85 -7.24 2.86
N SER A 145 -2.48 -8.18 3.57
CA SER A 145 -1.81 -9.35 4.15
C SER A 145 -1.14 -10.22 3.07
N GLN A 146 -1.83 -10.47 1.95
CA GLN A 146 -1.28 -11.23 0.83
C GLN A 146 -0.12 -10.51 0.15
N SER A 147 -0.15 -9.17 0.10
CA SER A 147 0.97 -8.37 -0.40
C SER A 147 2.19 -8.47 0.53
N ILE A 148 2.00 -8.48 1.86
CA ILE A 148 3.10 -8.68 2.81
C ILE A 148 3.74 -10.06 2.63
N GLU A 149 2.94 -11.12 2.54
CA GLU A 149 3.48 -12.48 2.35
C GLU A 149 4.22 -12.63 1.02
N LYS A 150 3.66 -12.10 -0.08
CA LYS A 150 4.35 -12.10 -1.37
C LYS A 150 5.64 -11.27 -1.35
N LEU A 151 5.70 -10.19 -0.55
CA LEU A 151 6.91 -9.38 -0.40
C LEU A 151 8.00 -10.17 0.32
N LYS A 152 7.66 -10.89 1.39
CA LYS A 152 8.58 -11.80 2.12
C LYS A 152 9.12 -12.88 1.20
N VAL A 153 8.24 -13.60 0.50
CA VAL A 153 8.64 -14.65 -0.46
C VAL A 153 9.53 -14.08 -1.57
N TRP A 154 9.25 -12.86 -2.05
CA TRP A 154 10.12 -12.22 -3.03
C TRP A 154 11.52 -11.89 -2.47
N ARG A 155 11.61 -11.39 -1.23
CA ARG A 155 12.89 -11.12 -0.56
C ARG A 155 13.69 -12.41 -0.39
N GLU A 156 13.08 -13.47 0.13
CA GLU A 156 13.75 -14.76 0.34
C GLU A 156 14.29 -15.33 -0.97
N ASN A 157 13.46 -15.35 -2.01
CA ASN A 157 13.89 -15.78 -3.35
C ASN A 157 15.03 -14.91 -3.90
N LYS A 158 15.05 -13.61 -3.59
CA LYS A 158 16.12 -12.71 -4.01
C LYS A 158 17.40 -12.94 -3.22
N LEU A 159 17.32 -13.13 -1.91
CA LEU A 159 18.47 -13.45 -1.06
C LEU A 159 19.14 -14.74 -1.52
N SER A 160 18.39 -15.80 -1.83
CA SER A 160 18.95 -17.05 -2.35
C SER A 160 19.68 -16.92 -3.69
N GLN A 161 19.45 -15.83 -4.44
CA GLN A 161 20.09 -15.57 -5.74
C GLN A 161 21.32 -14.65 -5.64
N ILE A 162 21.59 -14.06 -4.48
CA ILE A 162 22.69 -13.11 -4.29
C ILE A 162 23.91 -13.89 -3.79
N GLN A 163 25.02 -13.84 -4.53
CA GLN A 163 26.33 -14.24 -4.02
C GLN A 163 26.82 -13.16 -3.05
N GLU A 164 27.31 -13.56 -1.88
CA GLU A 164 27.84 -12.62 -0.89
C GLU A 164 29.08 -11.91 -1.45
N GLU A 165 28.97 -10.61 -1.71
CA GLU A 165 30.09 -9.75 -2.05
C GLU A 165 30.15 -8.60 -1.04
N THR A 166 31.22 -8.54 -0.26
CA THR A 166 31.39 -7.56 0.82
C THR A 166 31.86 -6.23 0.25
N THR A 167 30.95 -5.27 0.07
CA THR A 167 31.31 -3.87 -0.13
C THR A 167 30.32 -2.99 0.61
N GLU A 168 30.76 -2.43 1.73
CA GLU A 168 29.97 -1.49 2.52
C GLU A 168 30.12 -0.08 1.94
N LYS A 169 29.04 0.45 1.36
CA LYS A 169 28.86 1.87 1.13
C LYS A 169 27.48 2.29 1.62
N THR A 170 27.42 3.48 2.20
CA THR A 170 26.18 4.08 2.70
C THR A 170 25.23 4.34 1.53
N VAL A 171 24.03 3.75 1.58
CA VAL A 171 22.99 3.91 0.57
C VAL A 171 21.92 4.87 1.09
N GLU A 172 21.56 5.87 0.32
CA GLU A 172 20.47 6.77 0.68
C GLU A 172 19.12 6.07 0.51
N PRO A 173 18.22 6.07 1.52
CA PRO A 173 16.97 5.35 1.43
C PRO A 173 16.00 6.00 0.42
N PRO A 174 15.27 5.22 -0.41
CA PRO A 174 14.27 5.77 -1.31
C PRO A 174 13.09 6.41 -0.55
N PRO A 175 12.39 7.37 -1.18
CA PRO A 175 11.25 8.04 -0.57
C PRO A 175 10.06 7.08 -0.43
N VAL A 176 9.76 6.68 0.81
CA VAL A 176 8.64 5.80 1.20
C VAL A 176 7.28 6.38 0.81
N GLU A 177 7.15 7.70 0.80
CA GLU A 177 5.88 8.42 0.63
C GLU A 177 5.26 8.22 -0.75
N LYS A 178 6.09 8.18 -1.79
CA LYS A 178 5.59 7.98 -3.16
C LYS A 178 5.11 6.55 -3.35
N LEU A 179 5.89 5.57 -2.88
CA LEU A 179 5.53 4.17 -2.96
C LEU A 179 4.26 3.88 -2.15
N SER A 180 4.14 4.42 -0.93
CA SER A 180 2.94 4.22 -0.10
C SER A 180 1.68 4.80 -0.77
N LYS A 181 1.81 5.96 -1.41
CA LYS A 181 0.71 6.59 -2.14
C LYS A 181 0.26 5.74 -3.33
N ASP A 182 1.21 5.27 -4.15
CA ASP A 182 0.89 4.44 -5.31
C ASP A 182 0.24 3.11 -4.88
N ILE A 183 0.70 2.49 -3.78
CA ILE A 183 0.06 1.32 -3.17
C ILE A 183 -1.36 1.65 -2.70
N SER A 184 -1.53 2.80 -2.02
CA SER A 184 -2.84 3.22 -1.54
C SER A 184 -3.85 3.40 -2.67
N ASN A 185 -3.43 3.95 -3.81
CA ASN A 185 -4.30 4.15 -4.96
C ASN A 185 -4.86 2.82 -5.47
N LEU A 186 -4.04 1.77 -5.56
CA LEU A 186 -4.49 0.44 -6.00
C LEU A 186 -5.54 -0.17 -5.05
N MET A 187 -5.34 -0.04 -3.73
CA MET A 187 -6.31 -0.54 -2.75
C MET A 187 -7.57 0.34 -2.67
N ILE A 188 -7.46 1.65 -2.91
CA ILE A 188 -8.60 2.58 -3.00
C ILE A 188 -9.45 2.23 -4.22
N GLU A 189 -8.82 2.05 -5.40
CA GLU A 189 -9.52 1.67 -6.63
C GLU A 189 -10.26 0.33 -6.46
N GLN A 190 -9.62 -0.65 -5.80
CA GLN A 190 -10.26 -1.89 -5.40
C GLN A 190 -11.48 -1.64 -4.51
N GLY A 191 -11.34 -0.82 -3.46
CA GLY A 191 -12.43 -0.49 -2.54
C GLY A 191 -13.62 0.16 -3.24
N ILE A 192 -13.38 1.14 -4.10
CA ILE A 192 -14.40 1.85 -4.88
C ILE A 192 -15.14 0.88 -5.81
N TYR A 193 -14.42 0.05 -6.57
CA TYR A 193 -15.03 -0.93 -7.45
C TYR A 193 -15.93 -1.90 -6.68
N LEU A 194 -15.44 -2.43 -5.55
CA LEU A 194 -16.19 -3.38 -4.72
C LEU A 194 -17.46 -2.75 -4.12
N GLU A 195 -17.44 -1.45 -3.84
CA GLU A 195 -18.61 -0.70 -3.37
C GLU A 195 -19.64 -0.50 -4.50
N GLU A 196 -19.21 -0.09 -5.69
CA GLU A 196 -20.08 0.12 -6.85
C GLU A 196 -20.79 -1.17 -7.29
N GLN A 197 -20.12 -2.32 -7.24
CA GLN A 197 -20.74 -3.61 -7.56
C GLN A 197 -21.88 -3.99 -6.62
N LYS A 198 -21.87 -3.52 -5.36
CA LYS A 198 -23.00 -3.71 -4.43
C LYS A 198 -24.20 -2.84 -4.79
N VAL A 199 -23.98 -1.64 -5.32
CA VAL A 199 -25.05 -0.71 -5.71
C VAL A 199 -25.81 -1.24 -6.93
N HIS A 200 -25.16 -1.99 -7.81
CA HIS A 200 -25.78 -2.54 -9.02
C HIS A 200 -26.42 -3.92 -8.87
N HIS A 201 -26.23 -4.61 -7.75
CA HIS A 201 -26.88 -5.88 -7.43
C HIS A 201 -27.61 -5.76 -6.09
N PRO A 202 -28.83 -5.19 -6.06
CA PRO A 202 -29.64 -5.20 -4.85
C PRO A 202 -29.84 -6.66 -4.43
N ILE A 203 -29.48 -6.94 -3.18
CA ILE A 203 -29.87 -8.18 -2.50
C ILE A 203 -31.40 -8.17 -2.50
N ILE A 204 -32.01 -8.87 -3.46
CA ILE A 204 -33.45 -9.12 -3.43
C ILE A 204 -33.65 -10.04 -2.23
N ASN A 205 -34.05 -9.44 -1.11
CA ASN A 205 -34.47 -10.14 0.08
C ASN A 205 -35.80 -10.82 -0.24
N THR A 206 -35.78 -11.99 -0.88
CA THR A 206 -36.97 -12.84 -0.99
C THR A 206 -37.17 -13.53 0.35
N LYS A 207 -37.82 -12.83 1.29
CA LYS A 207 -38.61 -13.50 2.32
C LYS A 207 -39.94 -13.92 1.68
N ARG A 208 -40.21 -15.21 1.65
CA ARG A 208 -41.56 -15.79 1.74
C ARG A 208 -41.48 -16.98 2.67
#